data_AF-A0A1L9H1H7-F1
#
_entry.id   AF-A0A1L9H1H7-F1
#
_cell.length_a   1.000
_cell.length_b   1.000
_cell.length_c   1.000
_cell.angle_alpha   90.00
_cell.angle_beta   90.00
_cell.angle_gamma   90.00
#
_symmetry.space_group_name_H-M   'P 1'
#
loop_
_entity.id
_entity.type
_entity.pdbx_description
1 polymer ?
#
loop_
_entity_poly.entity_id
_entity_poly.type
_entity_poly.pdbx_seq_one_letter_code
_entity_poly.pdbx_strand_id
1 'polypeptide(L)' 'MKTCPICNKGSRLVGGYSNRVRATKYNPIPKQRKQPNLQWAPTADGSRIKICTHCLKAGKNLSVTVKK' A
#
# COMPACT_ATOMS: atom_id res chain seq x y z
N MET A 1 9.84 -7.24 -2.89
CA MET A 1 8.50 -6.60 -2.94
C MET A 1 8.48 -5.48 -1.93
N LYS A 2 8.04 -4.26 -2.27
CA LYS A 2 7.98 -3.16 -1.29
C LYS A 2 6.74 -3.38 -0.41
N THR A 3 6.95 -3.59 0.88
CA THR A 3 5.91 -3.88 1.88
C THR A 3 6.02 -2.89 3.04
N CYS A 4 4.89 -2.54 3.65
CA CYS A 4 4.91 -1.78 4.89
C CYS A 4 5.40 -2.68 6.04
N PRO A 5 6.41 -2.28 6.82
CA PRO A 5 6.94 -3.12 7.91
C PRO A 5 5.97 -3.28 9.10
N ILE A 6 5.02 -2.36 9.27
CA ILE A 6 4.10 -2.37 10.42
C ILE A 6 2.84 -3.19 10.16
N CYS A 7 2.24 -3.04 8.98
CA CYS A 7 0.97 -3.69 8.64
C CYS A 7 1.10 -4.74 7.53
N ASN A 8 2.33 -5.04 7.11
CA ASN A 8 2.64 -6.01 6.05
C ASN A 8 1.90 -5.76 4.73
N LYS A 9 1.39 -4.54 4.53
CA LYS A 9 0.63 -4.18 3.33
C LYS A 9 1.57 -4.23 2.12
N GLY A 10 1.32 -5.19 1.25
CA GLY A 10 2.07 -5.44 0.02
C GLY A 10 1.27 -5.13 -1.24
N SER A 11 1.89 -5.43 -2.39
CA SER A 11 1.23 -5.32 -3.68
C SER A 11 0.12 -6.37 -3.84
N ARG A 12 -0.97 -6.01 -4.54
CA ARG A 12 -2.07 -6.93 -4.85
C ARG A 12 -2.30 -6.98 -6.35
N LEU A 13 -2.66 -8.15 -6.87
CA LEU A 13 -3.05 -8.33 -8.26
C LEU A 13 -4.57 -8.18 -8.34
N VAL A 14 -5.05 -7.14 -9.02
CA VAL A 14 -6.47 -6.75 -9.03
C VAL A 14 -6.98 -6.76 -10.46
N GLY A 15 -8.06 -7.51 -10.70
CA GLY A 15 -8.85 -7.41 -11.94
C GLY A 15 -10.03 -6.47 -11.75
N GLY A 16 -10.78 -6.22 -12.82
CA GLY A 16 -11.99 -5.42 -12.75
C GLY A 16 -12.90 -5.69 -13.94
N TYR A 17 -14.05 -5.04 -13.95
CA TYR A 17 -14.95 -4.99 -15.09
C TYR A 17 -14.94 -3.57 -15.67
N SER A 18 -15.01 -3.45 -16.99
CA SER A 18 -15.05 -2.16 -17.65
C SER A 18 -16.49 -1.67 -17.78
N ASN A 19 -16.73 -0.43 -17.36
CA ASN A 19 -18.03 0.24 -17.50
C ASN A 19 -18.31 0.75 -18.93
N ARG A 20 -17.39 0.52 -19.89
CA ARG A 20 -17.55 0.97 -21.29
C ARG A 20 -18.63 0.18 -22.03
N VAL A 21 -18.91 -1.05 -21.62
CA VAL A 21 -19.99 -1.89 -22.15
C VAL A 21 -21.05 -2.03 -21.07
N ARG A 22 -22.33 -2.12 -21.47
CA ARG A 22 -23.47 -2.28 -20.56
C ARG A 22 -23.17 -3.41 -19.55
N ALA A 23 -23.36 -3.14 -18.25
CA ALA A 23 -22.96 -4.02 -17.14
C ALA A 23 -23.53 -5.45 -17.19
N THR A 24 -24.57 -5.67 -18.00
CA THR A 24 -25.21 -6.97 -18.21
C THR A 24 -24.40 -7.92 -19.10
N LYS A 25 -23.37 -7.43 -19.82
CA LYS A 25 -22.47 -8.26 -20.63
C LYS A 25 -21.14 -8.45 -19.92
N TYR A 26 -20.66 -9.70 -19.82
CA TYR A 26 -19.36 -10.01 -19.24
C TYR A 26 -18.24 -9.24 -19.97
N ASN A 27 -17.56 -8.34 -19.24
CA ASN A 27 -16.55 -7.41 -19.78
C ASN A 27 -15.35 -7.25 -18.83
N PRO A 28 -14.58 -8.32 -18.59
CA PRO A 28 -13.44 -8.31 -17.67
C PRO A 28 -12.24 -7.55 -18.25
N ILE A 29 -11.45 -6.95 -17.36
CA ILE A 29 -10.19 -6.27 -17.67
C ILE A 29 -9.04 -7.18 -17.20
N PRO A 30 -7.91 -7.22 -17.94
CA PRO A 30 -6.70 -7.91 -17.48
C PRO A 30 -6.31 -7.50 -16.06
N LYS A 31 -5.83 -8.46 -15.27
CA LYS A 31 -5.40 -8.19 -13.90
C LYS A 31 -4.15 -7.32 -13.92
N GLN A 32 -4.17 -6.22 -13.18
CA GLN A 32 -3.03 -5.32 -13.02
C GLN A 32 -2.55 -5.31 -11.57
N ARG A 33 -1.24 -5.15 -11.37
CA ARG A 33 -0.66 -5.06 -10.03
C ARG A 33 -0.86 -3.65 -9.47
N LYS A 34 -1.48 -3.54 -8.30
CA LYS A 34 -1.62 -2.30 -7.54
C LYS A 34 -0.63 -2.31 -6.37
N GLN A 35 0.16 -1.25 -6.27
CA GLN A 35 1.18 -1.09 -5.23
C GLN A 35 0.62 -0.29 -4.06
N PRO A 36 1.03 -0.58 -2.81
CA PRO A 36 0.70 0.26 -1.68
C PRO A 36 1.40 1.62 -1.80
N ASN A 37 0.72 2.69 -1.40
CA ASN A 37 1.32 4.02 -1.29
C ASN A 37 2.26 4.04 -0.08
N LEU A 38 3.55 3.81 -0.33
CA LEU A 38 4.62 3.79 0.65
C LEU A 38 5.40 5.10 0.60
N GLN A 39 5.52 5.77 1.73
CA GLN A 39 6.18 7.06 1.89
C GLN A 39 7.27 7.00 2.96
N TRP A 40 8.26 7.87 2.83
CA TRP A 40 9.29 8.02 3.85
C TRP A 40 8.74 8.82 5.02
N ALA A 41 8.92 8.31 6.24
CA ALA A 41 8.49 8.94 7.46
C ALA A 41 9.63 8.94 8.49
N PRO A 42 9.76 10.01 9.29
CA PRO A 42 10.68 10.01 10.43
C PRO A 42 10.16 9.09 11.53
N THR A 43 11.11 8.48 12.23
CA THR A 43 10.90 7.61 13.39
C THR A 43 11.29 8.37 14.66
N ALA A 44 10.89 7.89 15.83
CA ALA A 44 11.29 8.48 17.11
C ALA A 44 12.81 8.55 17.29
N ASP A 45 13.55 7.58 16.76
CA ASP A 45 15.03 7.54 16.81
C ASP A 45 15.70 8.53 15.83
N GLY A 46 14.94 9.31 15.07
CA GLY A 46 15.44 10.20 14.00
C GLY A 46 15.75 9.49 12.67
N SER A 47 15.72 8.16 12.64
CA SER A 47 15.84 7.37 11.41
C SER A 47 14.60 7.49 10.51
N ARG A 48 14.74 7.22 9.21
CA ARG A 48 13.61 7.25 8.26
C ARG A 48 13.20 5.83 7.87
N ILE A 49 11.91 5.54 7.97
CA ILE A 49 11.31 4.29 7.51
C ILE A 49 10.37 4.52 6.34
N LYS A 50 10.28 3.54 5.43
CA LYS A 50 9.30 3.54 4.35
C LYS A 50 8.04 2.81 4.82
N ILE A 51 6.97 3.56 5.06
CA ILE A 51 5.72 3.11 5.68
C ILE A 51 4.52 3.41 4.76
N CYS A 52 3.43 2.66 4.86
CA CYS A 52 2.22 3.01 4.11
C CYS A 52 1.53 4.25 4.68
N THR A 53 0.88 5.02 3.80
CA THR A 53 0.20 6.27 4.19
C THR A 53 -0.89 6.09 5.24
N HIS A 54 -1.56 4.93 5.27
CA HIS A 54 -2.55 4.64 6.31
C HIS A 54 -1.93 4.53 7.70
N CYS A 55 -0.78 3.85 7.81
CA CYS A 55 -0.08 3.74 9.09
C CYS A 55 0.60 5.06 9.47
N LEU A 56 1.04 5.84 8.48
CA LEU A 56 1.56 7.20 8.71
C LEU A 56 0.49 8.13 9.28
N LYS A 57 -0.71 8.14 8.68
CA LYS A 57 -1.85 8.93 9.19
C LYS A 57 -2.27 8.51 10.61
N ALA A 58 -2.08 7.25 10.96
CA ALA A 58 -2.36 6.72 12.29
C ALA A 58 -1.22 6.94 13.31
N GLY A 59 -0.13 7.64 12.93
CA GLY A 59 0.99 7.93 13.85
C GLY A 59 1.86 6.73 14.21
N LYS A 60 1.72 5.59 13.53
CA LYS A 60 2.44 4.34 13.87
C LYS A 60 3.92 4.37 13.54
N ASN A 61 4.41 5.43 12.92
CA ASN A 61 5.84 5.64 12.64
C ASN A 61 6.63 6.00 13.91
N LEU A 62 5.97 6.57 14.94
CA LEU A 62 6.63 7.01 16.17
C LEU A 62 6.84 5.86 17.17
N SER A 63 6.09 4.77 17.06
CA SER A 63 6.14 3.64 18.00
C SER A 63 7.20 2.59 17.66
N VAL A 64 7.85 2.71 16.50
CA VAL A 64 8.80 1.71 16.02
C VAL A 64 10.21 2.20 16.36
N THR A 65 11.04 1.34 16.92
CA THR A 65 12.49 1.57 16.96
C THR A 65 13.15 0.74 15.87
N VAL A 66 13.90 1.39 14.98
CA VAL A 66 14.60 0.64 13.91
C VAL A 66 15.88 0.10 14.51
N LYS A 67 15.89 -1.19 14.88
CA LYS A 67 17.14 -1.88 15.22
C LYS A 67 18.02 -1.90 13.98
N LYS A 68 19.13 -1.18 14.06
CA LYS A 68 20.10 -0.97 12.99
C LYS A 68 20.84 -2.26 12.67
#